data_AF-A0A7W0XFH4-F1
#
_entry.id   AF-A0A7W0XFH4-F1
#
_cell.length_a   1.000
_cell.length_b   1.000
_cell.length_c   1.000
_cell.angle_alpha   90.00
_cell.angle_beta   90.00
_cell.angle_gamma   90.00
#
_symmetry.space_group_name_H-M   'P 1'
#
loop_
_entity.id
_entity.type
_entity.pdbx_description
1 polymer ?
#
loop_
_entity_poly.entity_id
_entity_poly.type
_entity_poly.pdbx_seq_one_letter_code
_entity_poly.pdbx_strand_id
1 'polypeptide(L)'
;YGHIGLLDEAIQELQKAVAINPTNSLARFRVGAYLSYQGKYEQALSIYDGVPREINSTLGGPQHAWVLFQLGRQKEALARVGELLLEYPRDEGGGLASVQALLFAAAGEESKAEEKIKSAIKTGQGFGHFHHTAYIIASAYALINRHEPAIVWLQNAADDGFPCYPLFESDANLNNLRQNPQFINFMAKQKEQWQQRKAAL
;
A
#
# COMPACT_ATOMS: atom_id res chain seq x y z
N TYR A 1 -11.87 -8.48 -6.41
CA TYR A 1 -11.64 -9.09 -5.08
C TYR A 1 -10.57 -8.37 -4.25
N GLY A 2 -9.30 -8.29 -4.69
CA GLY A 2 -8.21 -7.81 -3.83
C GLY A 2 -8.34 -6.38 -3.29
N HIS A 3 -8.58 -5.38 -4.13
CA HIS A 3 -8.66 -3.97 -3.67
C HIS A 3 -9.85 -3.67 -2.75
N ILE A 4 -10.90 -4.48 -2.83
CA ILE A 4 -12.11 -4.35 -2.00
C ILE A 4 -12.04 -5.19 -0.72
N GLY A 5 -10.87 -5.74 -0.38
CA GLY A 5 -10.63 -6.48 0.87
C GLY A 5 -11.09 -7.95 0.86
N LEU A 6 -11.48 -8.50 -0.29
CA LEU A 6 -11.77 -9.93 -0.44
C LEU A 6 -10.47 -10.66 -0.79
N LEU A 7 -9.54 -10.67 0.17
CA LEU A 7 -8.13 -11.03 -0.06
C LEU A 7 -7.95 -12.53 -0.29
N ASP A 8 -8.62 -13.38 0.49
CA ASP A 8 -8.52 -14.84 0.36
C ASP A 8 -9.09 -15.31 -0.99
N GLU A 9 -10.26 -14.79 -1.37
CA GLU A 9 -10.90 -15.10 -2.65
C GLU A 9 -10.03 -14.60 -3.82
N ALA A 10 -9.43 -13.41 -3.70
CA ALA A 10 -8.50 -12.90 -4.70
C ALA A 10 -7.27 -13.80 -4.86
N ILE A 11 -6.68 -14.24 -3.75
CA ILE A 11 -5.50 -15.12 -3.76
C ILE A 11 -5.87 -16.48 -4.37
N GLN A 12 -7.01 -17.06 -4.02
CA GLN A 12 -7.46 -18.34 -4.55
C GLN A 12 -7.63 -18.31 -6.08
N GLU A 13 -8.28 -17.26 -6.61
CA GLU A 13 -8.44 -17.11 -8.06
C GLU A 13 -7.11 -16.86 -8.78
N LEU A 14 -6.21 -16.08 -8.18
CA LEU A 14 -4.87 -15.88 -8.74
C LEU A 14 -4.03 -17.15 -8.71
N GLN A 15 -4.14 -17.98 -7.68
CA GLN A 15 -3.46 -19.27 -7.61
C GLN A 15 -3.94 -20.22 -8.71
N LYS A 16 -5.24 -20.25 -9.02
CA LYS A 16 -5.75 -20.97 -10.19
C LYS A 16 -5.14 -20.43 -11.49
N ALA A 17 -5.08 -19.11 -11.65
CA ALA A 17 -4.47 -18.49 -12.84
C ALA A 17 -2.97 -18.84 -12.97
N VAL A 18 -2.23 -18.86 -11.86
CA VAL A 18 -0.81 -19.27 -11.84
C VAL A 18 -0.66 -20.76 -12.11
N ALA A 19 -1.58 -21.62 -11.68
CA ALA A 19 -1.56 -23.04 -12.00
C ALA A 19 -1.77 -23.30 -13.51
N ILE A 20 -2.64 -22.51 -14.16
CA ILE A 20 -2.90 -22.59 -15.60
C ILE A 20 -1.71 -22.04 -16.40
N ASN A 21 -1.20 -20.88 -16.01
CA ASN A 21 -0.02 -20.28 -16.63
C ASN A 21 1.04 -19.96 -15.56
N PRO A 22 1.96 -20.89 -15.31
CA PRO A 22 3.02 -20.68 -14.34
C PRO A 22 3.85 -19.44 -14.65
N THR A 23 4.08 -19.06 -15.91
CA THR A 23 4.95 -17.92 -16.24
C THR A 23 4.26 -16.56 -16.11
N ASN A 24 3.00 -16.51 -15.69
CA ASN A 24 2.27 -15.28 -15.44
C ASN A 24 2.80 -14.53 -14.20
N SER A 25 3.87 -13.76 -14.41
CA SER A 25 4.55 -13.00 -13.36
C SER A 25 3.66 -11.92 -12.75
N LEU A 26 2.72 -11.36 -13.50
CA LEU A 26 1.75 -10.39 -12.98
C LEU A 26 0.78 -11.04 -11.98
N ALA A 27 0.28 -12.25 -12.27
CA ALA A 27 -0.58 -12.97 -11.35
C ALA A 27 0.17 -13.34 -10.06
N ARG A 28 1.42 -13.83 -10.19
CA ARG A 28 2.30 -14.09 -9.03
C ARG A 28 2.51 -12.83 -8.20
N PHE A 29 2.86 -11.72 -8.84
CA PHE A 29 3.04 -10.43 -8.18
C PHE A 29 1.78 -10.01 -7.39
N ARG A 30 0.59 -10.15 -7.98
CA ARG A 30 -0.67 -9.82 -7.29
C ARG A 30 -0.94 -10.72 -6.09
N VAL A 31 -0.51 -12.00 -6.11
CA VAL A 31 -0.55 -12.84 -4.91
C VAL A 31 0.30 -12.23 -3.81
N GLY A 32 1.52 -11.79 -4.12
CA GLY A 32 2.39 -11.07 -3.18
C GLY A 32 1.75 -9.80 -2.61
N ALA A 33 1.11 -8.99 -3.45
CA ALA A 33 0.39 -7.79 -3.02
C ALA A 33 -0.77 -8.09 -2.07
N TYR A 34 -1.52 -9.17 -2.30
CA TYR A 34 -2.63 -9.50 -1.41
C TYR A 34 -2.18 -10.22 -0.14
N LEU A 35 -1.07 -10.97 -0.19
CA LEU A 35 -0.42 -11.49 1.02
C LEU A 35 0.11 -10.36 1.91
N SER A 36 0.68 -9.30 1.34
CA SER A 36 1.14 -8.16 2.12
C SER A 36 -0.05 -7.39 2.74
N TYR A 37 -1.20 -7.33 2.06
CA TYR A 37 -2.42 -6.77 2.66
C TYR A 37 -3.01 -7.64 3.77
N GLN A 38 -2.68 -8.93 3.83
CA GLN A 38 -3.01 -9.83 4.93
C GLN A 38 -1.98 -9.78 6.08
N GLY A 39 -0.94 -8.94 5.98
CA GLY A 39 0.16 -8.89 6.95
C GLY A 39 1.15 -10.06 6.82
N LYS A 40 1.05 -10.89 5.78
CA LYS A 40 1.97 -12.01 5.51
C LYS A 40 3.21 -11.51 4.76
N TYR A 41 3.95 -10.60 5.39
CA TYR A 41 4.98 -9.80 4.76
C TYR A 41 6.17 -10.60 4.24
N GLU A 42 6.65 -11.62 4.96
CA GLU A 42 7.76 -12.47 4.52
C GLU A 42 7.40 -13.28 3.27
N GLN A 43 6.17 -13.80 3.21
CA GLN A 43 5.68 -14.53 2.04
C GLN A 43 5.53 -13.59 0.84
N ALA A 44 5.00 -12.39 1.06
CA ALA A 44 4.90 -11.36 0.04
C ALA A 44 6.27 -10.96 -0.51
N LEU A 45 7.25 -10.75 0.37
CA LEU A 45 8.61 -10.38 -0.01
C LEU A 45 9.27 -11.47 -0.84
N SER A 46 9.15 -12.73 -0.43
CA SER A 46 9.68 -13.87 -1.21
C SER A 46 9.08 -13.93 -2.63
N ILE A 47 7.81 -13.58 -2.79
CA ILE A 47 7.19 -13.48 -4.12
C ILE A 47 7.78 -12.30 -4.90
N TYR A 48 7.90 -11.13 -4.28
CA TYR A 48 8.42 -9.95 -4.96
C TYR A 48 9.88 -10.09 -5.39
N ASP A 49 10.70 -10.82 -4.63
CA ASP A 49 12.09 -11.14 -5.00
C ASP A 49 12.16 -12.14 -6.16
N GLY A 50 11.11 -12.94 -6.37
CA GLY A 50 11.02 -13.96 -7.41
C GLY A 50 10.33 -13.54 -8.71
N VAL A 51 9.77 -12.31 -8.79
CA VAL A 51 9.19 -11.79 -10.04
C VAL A 51 10.22 -10.97 -10.83
N PRO A 52 10.14 -10.97 -12.18
CA PRO A 52 11.03 -10.17 -13.02
C PRO A 52 10.97 -8.68 -12.65
N ARG A 53 12.12 -8.00 -12.73
CA ARG A 53 12.30 -6.62 -12.30
C ARG A 53 11.43 -5.64 -13.09
N GLU A 54 11.06 -5.98 -14.31
CA GLU A 54 10.20 -5.19 -15.21
C GLU A 54 8.75 -5.11 -14.69
N ILE A 55 8.27 -6.16 -14.01
CA ILE A 55 6.97 -6.13 -13.30
C ILE A 55 7.06 -5.27 -12.03
N ASN A 56 8.28 -5.10 -11.52
CA ASN A 56 8.61 -4.47 -10.24
C ASN A 56 8.92 -2.96 -10.37
N SER A 57 8.80 -2.34 -11.55
CA SER A 57 9.25 -0.95 -11.76
C SER A 57 8.29 0.10 -11.19
N THR A 58 7.04 0.15 -11.66
CA THR A 58 6.08 1.22 -11.28
C THR A 58 5.17 0.83 -10.11
N LEU A 59 4.66 -0.40 -10.09
CA LEU A 59 3.72 -0.86 -9.04
C LEU A 59 4.40 -1.75 -8.00
N GLY A 60 5.32 -2.62 -8.41
CA GLY A 60 5.93 -3.56 -7.48
C GLY A 60 7.01 -2.96 -6.59
N GLY A 61 7.79 -2.02 -7.11
CA GLY A 61 8.94 -1.45 -6.41
C GLY A 61 8.54 -0.74 -5.12
N PRO A 62 7.56 0.18 -5.18
CA PRO A 62 6.98 0.78 -3.98
C PRO A 62 6.41 -0.25 -3.00
N GLN A 63 5.73 -1.30 -3.49
CA GLN A 63 5.15 -2.34 -2.62
C GLN A 63 6.22 -3.20 -1.94
N HIS A 64 7.30 -3.55 -2.64
CA HIS A 64 8.45 -4.25 -2.07
C HIS A 64 9.11 -3.43 -0.96
N ALA A 65 9.39 -2.15 -1.22
CA ALA A 65 9.96 -1.26 -0.23
C ALA A 65 9.01 -1.02 0.97
N TRP A 66 7.70 -0.91 0.72
CA TRP A 66 6.69 -0.83 1.78
C TRP A 66 6.66 -2.10 2.64
N VAL A 67 6.73 -3.29 2.05
CA VAL A 67 6.80 -4.56 2.80
C VAL A 67 8.09 -4.65 3.63
N LEU A 68 9.23 -4.23 3.09
CA LEU A 68 10.47 -4.12 3.87
C LEU A 68 10.29 -3.20 5.08
N PHE A 69 9.61 -2.06 4.90
CA PHE A 69 9.29 -1.17 6.01
C PHE A 69 8.39 -1.85 7.06
N GLN A 70 7.33 -2.54 6.64
CA GLN A 70 6.41 -3.23 7.55
C GLN A 70 7.09 -4.36 8.34
N LEU A 71 8.15 -4.97 7.79
CA LEU A 71 9.02 -5.93 8.48
C LEU A 71 10.02 -5.29 9.45
N GLY A 72 9.99 -3.96 9.62
CA GLY A 72 10.98 -3.21 10.41
C GLY A 72 12.35 -3.07 9.72
N ARG A 73 12.49 -3.51 8.45
CA ARG A 73 13.74 -3.48 7.67
C ARG A 73 13.94 -2.12 6.99
N GLN A 74 13.91 -1.05 7.78
CA GLN A 74 13.88 0.34 7.29
C GLN A 74 15.10 0.71 6.41
N LYS A 75 16.30 0.26 6.79
CA LYS A 75 17.53 0.52 6.00
C LYS A 75 17.45 -0.10 4.61
N GLU A 76 16.88 -1.29 4.51
CA GLU A 76 16.73 -2.01 3.24
C GLU A 76 15.62 -1.38 2.40
N ALA A 77 14.51 -0.97 3.02
CA ALA A 77 13.46 -0.21 2.34
C ALA A 77 14.02 1.09 1.72
N LEU A 78 14.82 1.86 2.46
CA LEU A 78 15.44 3.08 1.96
C LEU A 78 16.43 2.81 0.81
N ALA A 79 17.27 1.78 0.95
CA ALA A 79 18.20 1.37 -0.11
C ALA A 79 17.45 0.96 -1.38
N ARG A 80 16.37 0.19 -1.24
CA ARG A 80 15.54 -0.26 -2.36
C ARG A 80 14.89 0.91 -3.10
N VAL A 81 14.36 1.88 -2.36
CA VAL A 81 13.80 3.10 -2.97
C VAL A 81 14.89 3.88 -3.71
N GLY A 82 16.08 4.03 -3.13
CA GLY A 82 17.20 4.70 -3.78
C GLY A 82 17.62 4.03 -5.10
N GLU A 83 17.75 2.70 -5.10
CA GLU A 83 18.04 1.91 -6.30
C GLU A 83 16.99 2.11 -7.39
N LEU A 84 15.71 2.05 -7.03
CA LEU A 84 14.61 2.23 -7.99
C LEU A 84 14.53 3.65 -8.56
N LEU A 85 14.85 4.67 -7.77
CA LEU A 85 14.89 6.06 -8.26
C LEU A 85 16.05 6.33 -9.21
N LEU A 86 17.15 5.56 -9.14
CA LEU A 86 18.22 5.66 -10.12
C LEU A 86 17.79 5.11 -11.49
N GLU A 87 16.99 4.04 -11.50
CA GLU A 87 16.52 3.38 -12.72
C GLU A 87 15.26 4.03 -13.30
N TYR A 88 14.32 4.43 -12.42
CA TYR A 88 13.02 5.01 -12.75
C TYR A 88 12.86 6.39 -12.09
N PRO A 89 13.64 7.40 -12.51
CA PRO A 89 13.70 8.70 -11.83
C PRO A 89 12.39 9.51 -11.91
N ARG A 90 11.46 9.12 -12.77
CA ARG A 90 10.16 9.77 -12.90
C ARG A 90 9.19 9.41 -11.78
N ASP A 91 9.39 8.29 -11.09
CA ASP A 91 8.48 7.79 -10.04
C ASP A 91 7.00 7.89 -10.47
N GLU A 92 6.65 7.32 -11.63
CA GLU A 92 5.30 7.41 -12.16
C GLU A 92 4.28 6.91 -11.12
N GLY A 93 3.30 7.75 -10.76
CA GLY A 93 2.34 7.46 -9.71
C GLY A 93 2.76 7.88 -8.29
N GLY A 94 3.97 8.41 -8.09
CA GLY A 94 4.47 8.93 -6.81
C GLY A 94 4.69 7.87 -5.73
N GLY A 95 4.75 6.59 -6.12
CA GLY A 95 4.79 5.47 -5.20
C GLY A 95 6.06 5.46 -4.35
N LEU A 96 7.23 5.66 -4.97
CA LEU A 96 8.51 5.67 -4.27
C LEU A 96 8.61 6.86 -3.32
N ALA A 97 8.19 8.05 -3.76
CA ALA A 97 8.12 9.23 -2.90
C ALA A 97 7.20 9.02 -1.70
N SER A 98 6.06 8.33 -1.84
CA SER A 98 5.20 8.02 -0.70
C SER A 98 5.86 7.07 0.31
N VAL A 99 6.64 6.09 -0.15
CA VAL A 99 7.42 5.21 0.74
C VAL A 99 8.54 6.00 1.44
N GLN A 100 9.20 6.94 0.76
CA GLN A 100 10.15 7.85 1.43
C GLN A 100 9.45 8.67 2.51
N ALA A 101 8.24 9.18 2.24
CA ALA A 101 7.47 9.91 3.24
C ALA A 101 7.17 9.04 4.47
N LEU A 102 6.75 7.79 4.27
CA LEU A 102 6.50 6.84 5.34
C LEU A 102 7.76 6.57 6.17
N LEU A 103 8.91 6.37 5.52
CA LEU A 103 10.20 6.15 6.18
C LEU A 103 10.62 7.36 7.02
N PHE A 104 10.50 8.58 6.49
CA PHE A 104 10.81 9.81 7.23
C PHE A 104 9.83 10.04 8.39
N ALA A 105 8.54 9.76 8.19
CA ALA A 105 7.53 9.85 9.24
C ALA A 105 7.86 8.92 10.42
N ALA A 106 8.21 7.66 10.13
CA ALA A 106 8.62 6.70 11.15
C ALA A 106 9.90 7.09 11.89
N ALA A 107 10.78 7.87 11.25
CA ALA A 107 11.99 8.42 11.86
C ALA A 107 11.73 9.72 12.66
N GLY A 108 10.49 10.23 12.70
CA GLY A 108 10.15 11.50 13.33
C GLY A 108 10.58 12.73 12.53
N GLU A 109 11.01 12.56 11.28
CA GLU A 109 11.47 13.64 10.41
C GLU A 109 10.29 14.27 9.64
N GLU A 110 9.38 14.91 10.39
CA GLU A 110 8.09 15.43 9.88
C GLU A 110 8.24 16.30 8.62
N SER A 111 9.17 17.28 8.64
CA SER A 111 9.37 18.18 7.50
C SER A 111 9.76 17.44 6.21
N LYS A 112 10.60 16.40 6.32
CA LYS A 112 11.00 15.59 5.15
C LYS A 112 9.86 14.69 4.70
N ALA A 113 9.09 14.14 5.64
CA ALA A 113 7.91 13.37 5.31
C ALA A 113 6.91 14.20 4.49
N GLU A 114 6.60 15.43 4.93
CA GLU A 114 5.69 16.32 4.20
C GLU A 114 6.23 16.74 2.83
N GLU A 115 7.53 17.00 2.70
CA GLU A 115 8.16 17.28 1.41
C GLU A 115 7.94 16.11 0.43
N LYS A 116 8.15 14.87 0.90
CA LYS A 116 7.96 13.68 0.09
C LYS A 116 6.50 13.38 -0.22
N ILE A 117 5.56 13.69 0.69
CA ILE A 117 4.12 13.65 0.40
C ILE A 117 3.77 14.61 -0.74
N LYS A 118 4.24 15.87 -0.67
CA LYS A 118 4.01 16.86 -1.74
C LYS A 118 4.58 16.39 -3.08
N SER A 119 5.77 15.79 -3.06
CA SER A 119 6.37 15.18 -4.25
C SER A 119 5.52 14.05 -4.81
N ALA A 120 5.07 13.12 -3.96
CA ALA A 120 4.23 11.98 -4.36
C ALA A 120 2.92 12.44 -5.01
N ILE A 121 2.25 13.43 -4.41
CA ILE A 121 1.00 14.00 -4.95
C ILE A 121 1.23 14.65 -6.31
N LYS A 122 2.30 15.46 -6.44
CA LYS A 122 2.61 16.15 -7.68
C LYS A 122 2.88 15.17 -8.82
N THR A 123 3.66 14.12 -8.55
CA THR A 123 4.04 13.14 -9.57
C THR A 123 2.92 12.15 -9.89
N GLY A 124 2.06 11.84 -8.90
CA GLY A 124 0.95 10.91 -9.06
C GLY A 124 -0.31 11.52 -9.70
N GLN A 125 -0.30 12.82 -10.03
CA GLN A 125 -1.47 13.48 -10.63
C GLN A 125 -1.85 12.82 -11.97
N GLY A 126 -3.12 12.43 -12.11
CA GLY A 126 -3.64 11.78 -13.32
C GLY A 126 -3.28 10.30 -13.47
N PHE A 127 -2.66 9.69 -12.46
CA PHE A 127 -2.32 8.28 -12.47
C PHE A 127 -3.50 7.40 -12.00
N GLY A 128 -3.92 6.42 -12.81
CA GLY A 128 -5.11 5.61 -12.54
C GLY A 128 -5.01 4.64 -11.34
N HIS A 129 -3.84 4.48 -10.74
CA HIS A 129 -3.61 3.63 -9.55
C HIS A 129 -3.07 4.43 -8.36
N PHE A 130 -3.45 5.70 -8.26
CA PHE A 130 -2.95 6.59 -7.21
C PHE A 130 -3.46 6.23 -5.81
N HIS A 131 -4.57 5.50 -5.68
CA HIS A 131 -5.08 5.02 -4.39
C HIS A 131 -4.07 4.26 -3.52
N HIS A 132 -3.12 3.52 -4.10
CA HIS A 132 -2.06 2.86 -3.32
C HIS A 132 -1.10 3.89 -2.70
N THR A 133 -0.70 4.88 -3.50
CA THR A 133 0.10 6.03 -3.05
C THR A 133 -0.65 6.82 -1.98
N ALA A 134 -1.95 7.08 -2.19
CA ALA A 134 -2.83 7.77 -1.24
C ALA A 134 -2.88 7.04 0.12
N TYR A 135 -2.99 5.71 0.12
CA TYR A 135 -2.98 4.90 1.34
C TYR A 135 -1.63 4.98 2.08
N ILE A 136 -0.50 4.96 1.36
CA ILE A 136 0.83 5.13 1.98
C ILE A 136 0.99 6.55 2.55
N ILE A 137 0.50 7.58 1.85
CA ILE A 137 0.47 8.96 2.34
C ILE A 137 -0.36 9.07 3.63
N ALA A 138 -1.53 8.43 3.68
CA ALA A 138 -2.33 8.36 4.91
C ALA A 138 -1.56 7.74 6.07
N SER A 139 -0.85 6.64 5.81
CA SER A 139 -0.03 5.96 6.81
C SER A 139 1.10 6.86 7.31
N ALA A 140 1.75 7.62 6.41
CA ALA A 140 2.78 8.59 6.78
C ALA A 140 2.22 9.70 7.68
N TYR A 141 1.06 10.29 7.33
CA TYR A 141 0.39 11.29 8.16
C TYR A 141 -0.04 10.73 9.53
N ALA A 142 -0.50 9.48 9.57
CA ALA A 142 -0.81 8.82 10.82
C ALA A 142 0.44 8.73 11.71
N LEU A 143 1.58 8.26 11.19
CA LEU A 143 2.82 8.15 11.98
C LEU A 143 3.33 9.49 12.57
N ILE A 144 3.09 10.62 11.90
CA ILE A 144 3.42 11.96 12.43
C ILE A 144 2.27 12.61 13.24
N ASN A 145 1.27 11.83 13.67
CA ASN A 145 0.11 12.28 14.47
C ASN A 145 -0.75 13.38 13.81
N ARG A 146 -0.75 13.46 12.48
CA ARG A 146 -1.64 14.34 11.70
C ARG A 146 -2.93 13.59 11.35
N HIS A 147 -3.81 13.46 12.34
CA HIS A 147 -4.99 12.60 12.25
C HIS A 147 -5.96 12.98 11.13
N GLU A 148 -6.30 14.26 10.99
CA GLU A 148 -7.26 14.73 9.98
C GLU A 148 -6.75 14.48 8.55
N PRO A 149 -5.53 14.89 8.16
CA PRO A 149 -4.96 14.53 6.86
C PRO A 149 -4.89 13.02 6.63
N ALA A 150 -4.52 12.22 7.64
CA ALA A 150 -4.47 10.77 7.51
C ALA A 150 -5.83 10.18 7.12
N ILE A 151 -6.90 10.61 7.78
CA ILE A 151 -8.27 10.14 7.52
C ILE A 151 -8.75 10.60 6.14
N VAL A 152 -8.46 11.85 5.75
CA VAL A 152 -8.79 12.36 4.41
C VAL A 152 -8.11 11.52 3.33
N TRP A 153 -6.84 11.18 3.51
CA TRP A 153 -6.11 10.35 2.54
C TRP A 153 -6.58 8.89 2.51
N LEU A 154 -7.03 8.33 3.64
CA LEU A 154 -7.70 7.01 3.65
C LEU A 154 -9.02 7.05 2.89
N GLN A 155 -9.81 8.10 3.06
CA GLN A 155 -11.07 8.29 2.34
C GLN A 155 -10.81 8.41 0.84
N ASN A 156 -9.83 9.22 0.43
CA ASN A 156 -9.42 9.33 -0.98
C ASN A 156 -9.00 7.96 -1.57
N ALA A 157 -8.20 7.18 -0.84
CA ALA A 157 -7.82 5.84 -1.30
C ALA A 157 -9.03 4.92 -1.46
N ALA A 158 -9.97 4.96 -0.50
CA ALA A 158 -11.19 4.16 -0.56
C ALA A 158 -12.10 4.54 -1.73
N ASP A 159 -12.30 5.84 -1.95
CA ASP A 159 -13.18 6.39 -2.99
C ASP A 159 -12.60 6.17 -4.39
N ASP A 160 -11.28 6.18 -4.54
CA ASP A 160 -10.55 5.88 -5.78
C ASP A 160 -10.35 4.36 -6.02
N GLY A 161 -11.17 3.52 -5.39
CA GLY A 161 -11.23 2.09 -5.69
C GLY A 161 -10.31 1.20 -4.87
N PHE A 162 -9.78 1.68 -3.74
CA PHE A 162 -9.06 0.87 -2.74
C PHE A 162 -9.73 0.83 -1.35
N PRO A 163 -11.01 0.45 -1.22
CA PRO A 163 -11.69 0.33 0.07
C PRO A 163 -11.32 -1.00 0.77
N CYS A 164 -10.05 -1.24 1.03
CA CYS A 164 -9.53 -2.48 1.60
C CYS A 164 -9.69 -2.52 3.13
N TYR A 165 -10.90 -2.81 3.62
CA TYR A 165 -11.21 -2.83 5.05
C TYR A 165 -10.24 -3.68 5.90
N PRO A 166 -9.93 -4.95 5.56
CA PRO A 166 -9.05 -5.76 6.41
C PRO A 166 -7.66 -5.14 6.58
N LEU A 167 -7.10 -4.56 5.52
CA LEU A 167 -5.82 -3.85 5.58
C LEU A 167 -5.89 -2.64 6.51
N PHE A 168 -6.90 -1.79 6.32
CA PHE A 168 -7.07 -0.59 7.15
C PHE A 168 -7.31 -0.94 8.63
N GLU A 169 -7.98 -2.07 8.89
CA GLU A 169 -8.22 -2.58 10.24
C GLU A 169 -6.95 -3.09 10.91
N SER A 170 -6.09 -3.83 10.19
CA SER A 170 -4.90 -4.46 10.77
C SER A 170 -3.63 -3.60 10.75
N ASP A 171 -3.58 -2.54 9.93
CA ASP A 171 -2.37 -1.74 9.79
C ASP A 171 -1.99 -1.01 11.09
N ALA A 172 -0.80 -1.33 11.60
CA ALA A 172 -0.26 -0.77 12.83
C ALA A 172 0.08 0.73 12.71
N ASN A 173 0.36 1.23 11.49
CA ASN A 173 0.63 2.65 11.28
C ASN A 173 -0.58 3.53 11.60
N LEU A 174 -1.79 2.96 11.57
CA LEU A 174 -3.04 3.66 11.84
C LEU A 174 -3.48 3.54 13.31
N ASN A 175 -2.65 2.97 14.20
CA ASN A 175 -3.02 2.69 15.59
C ASN A 175 -3.39 3.94 16.41
N ASN A 176 -2.74 5.07 16.15
CA ASN A 176 -3.07 6.32 16.83
C ASN A 176 -4.41 6.93 16.38
N LEU A 177 -4.99 6.46 15.27
CA LEU A 177 -6.31 6.89 14.80
C LEU A 177 -7.46 6.11 15.43
N ARG A 178 -7.19 4.97 16.09
CA ARG A 178 -8.23 4.02 16.54
C ARG A 178 -9.23 4.61 17.53
N GLN A 179 -8.86 5.66 18.26
CA GLN A 179 -9.73 6.38 19.20
C GLN A 179 -10.32 7.67 18.60
N ASN A 180 -9.95 8.04 17.36
CA ASN A 180 -10.47 9.23 16.70
C ASN A 180 -11.91 8.99 16.20
N PRO A 181 -12.90 9.82 16.56
CA PRO A 181 -14.30 9.62 16.15
C PRO A 181 -14.52 9.59 14.64
N GLN A 182 -13.78 10.40 13.87
CA GLN A 182 -13.88 10.42 12.41
C GLN A 182 -13.36 9.12 11.81
N PHE A 183 -12.25 8.60 12.33
CA PHE A 183 -11.68 7.32 11.89
C PHE A 183 -12.59 6.14 12.23
N ILE A 184 -13.19 6.13 13.44
CA ILE A 184 -14.16 5.11 13.85
C ILE A 184 -15.36 5.09 12.88
N ASN A 185 -15.92 6.25 12.54
CA ASN A 185 -17.04 6.35 11.60
C ASN A 185 -16.64 5.90 10.19
N PHE A 186 -15.46 6.30 9.72
CA PHE A 186 -14.90 5.84 8.45
C PHE A 186 -14.80 4.30 8.43
N MET A 187 -14.16 3.69 9.43
CA MET A 187 -13.98 2.24 9.51
C MET A 187 -15.31 1.48 9.62
N ALA A 188 -16.31 2.03 10.31
CA ALA A 188 -17.64 1.43 10.38
C ALA A 188 -18.29 1.33 8.99
N LYS A 189 -18.22 2.39 8.18
CA LYS A 189 -18.71 2.38 6.79
C LYS A 189 -17.94 1.39 5.92
N GLN A 190 -16.61 1.37 6.03
CA GLN A 190 -15.77 0.44 5.28
C GLN A 190 -16.10 -1.02 5.63
N LYS A 191 -16.35 -1.31 6.91
CA LYS A 191 -16.74 -2.63 7.39
C LYS A 191 -18.06 -3.08 6.80
N GLU A 192 -19.08 -2.22 6.86
CA GLU A 192 -20.41 -2.51 6.34
C GLU A 192 -20.34 -2.84 4.83
N GLN A 193 -19.68 -1.99 4.05
CA GLN A 193 -19.51 -2.22 2.61
C GLN A 193 -18.75 -3.52 2.31
N TRP A 194 -17.68 -3.81 3.07
CA TRP A 194 -16.91 -5.04 2.91
C TRP A 194 -17.76 -6.28 3.21
N GLN A 195 -18.56 -6.26 4.29
CA GLN A 195 -19.48 -7.34 4.63
C GLN A 195 -20.55 -7.57 3.57
N GLN A 196 -21.14 -6.49 3.03
CA GLN A 196 -22.10 -6.57 1.94
C GLN A 196 -21.49 -7.22 0.68
N ARG A 197 -20.29 -6.78 0.30
CA ARG A 197 -19.57 -7.37 -0.86
C ARG A 197 -19.24 -8.84 -0.63
N LYS A 198 -18.83 -9.21 0.60
CA LYS A 198 -18.53 -10.59 0.96
C LYS A 198 -19.76 -11.49 0.92
N ALA A 199 -20.92 -10.98 1.34
CA ALA A 199 -22.18 -11.72 1.32
C ALA A 199 -22.76 -11.91 -0.10
N ALA A 200 -22.30 -11.13 -1.08
CA ALA A 200 -22.76 -11.18 -2.46
C ALA A 200 -21.92 -12.11 -3.38
N LEU A 201 -20.93 -12.81 -2.82
CA LEU A 201 -20.12 -13.83 -3.51
C LEU A 201 -20.80 -15.19 -3.49
#